data_AF-A0A1Z4VNX8-F1
#
_entry.id   AF-A0A1Z4VNX8-F1
#
_cell.length_a   1.000
_cell.length_b   1.000
_cell.length_c   1.000
_cell.angle_alpha   90.00
_cell.angle_beta   90.00
_cell.angle_gamma   90.00
#
_symmetry.space_group_name_H-M   'P 1'
#
loop_
_entity.id
_entity.type
_entity.pdbx_description
1 polymer ?
#
loop_
_entity_poly.entity_id
_entity_poly.type
_entity_poly.pdbx_seq_one_letter_code
_entity_poly.pdbx_strand_id
1 'polypeptide(L)'
;MAYQLLREVTSEDVDIRRLTGLIEQDPGLAARIVGIANSAYFARQREIHQVEDAITRVLGLNIVRGLAIGIALSKPFDVSACPEFEISRYWYRAFVSANLANALGPHLELETDLRECLFLAGLVHNLGQLVLVHAFPSRMADVFRQKQANPGESLLTLESQVLAMTEMQAGTLIGKRWKLPRCVTHTIQYRHEPNLAGRYELAVQTVAICSRAAEALYDDPDQAQLQLDDFGDHPSALTQEMLDDIMHKARHNDAQYRALAESIGTQEPPA
;
A
#
# COMPACT_ATOMS: atom_id res chain seq x y z
N MET A 1 -7.72 -15.73 13.09
CA MET A 1 -7.78 -15.36 11.67
C MET A 1 -6.60 -14.49 11.22
N ALA A 2 -6.54 -13.20 11.52
CA ALA A 2 -5.46 -12.31 11.02
C ALA A 2 -4.04 -12.84 11.30
N TYR A 3 -3.79 -13.39 12.50
CA TYR A 3 -2.49 -14.01 12.83
C TYR A 3 -2.18 -15.30 12.05
N GLN A 4 -3.21 -16.08 11.68
CA GLN A 4 -3.05 -17.31 10.87
C GLN A 4 -2.82 -16.96 9.40
N LEU A 5 -3.58 -16.00 8.87
CA LEU A 5 -3.33 -15.39 7.55
C LEU A 5 -1.92 -14.83 7.48
N LEU A 6 -1.50 -14.05 8.48
CA LEU A 6 -0.15 -13.49 8.51
C LEU A 6 0.92 -14.58 8.48
N ARG A 7 0.79 -15.61 9.34
CA ARG A 7 1.74 -16.72 9.38
C ARG A 7 1.83 -17.49 8.07
N GLU A 8 0.70 -17.80 7.47
CA GLU A 8 0.67 -18.55 6.20
C GLU A 8 1.27 -17.73 5.07
N VAL A 9 0.91 -16.46 5.02
CA VAL A 9 1.29 -15.60 3.92
C VAL A 9 2.77 -15.19 3.98
N THR A 10 3.37 -15.19 5.17
CA THR A 10 4.82 -14.99 5.33
C THR A 10 5.67 -16.22 5.02
N SER A 11 5.06 -17.36 4.67
CA SER A 11 5.80 -18.55 4.24
C SER A 11 6.22 -18.43 2.77
N GLU A 12 7.39 -18.98 2.42
CA GLU A 12 7.91 -18.96 1.04
C GLU A 12 7.05 -19.84 0.10
N ASP A 13 6.45 -20.91 0.62
CA ASP A 13 5.61 -21.86 -0.13
C ASP A 13 4.11 -21.66 0.17
N VAL A 14 3.51 -20.57 -0.32
CA VAL A 14 2.05 -20.37 -0.18
C VAL A 14 1.31 -21.19 -1.23
N ASP A 15 0.64 -22.25 -0.79
CA ASP A 15 -0.34 -22.99 -1.60
C ASP A 15 -1.59 -22.12 -1.83
N ILE A 16 -1.94 -21.89 -3.10
CA ILE A 16 -3.14 -21.16 -3.54
C ILE A 16 -4.38 -21.68 -2.83
N ARG A 17 -4.56 -23.01 -2.74
CA ARG A 17 -5.74 -23.61 -2.11
C ARG A 17 -5.80 -23.31 -0.62
N ARG A 18 -4.64 -23.30 0.04
CA ARG A 18 -4.54 -22.99 1.46
C ARG A 18 -4.80 -21.51 1.73
N LEU A 19 -4.28 -20.62 0.89
CA LEU A 19 -4.55 -19.19 0.96
C LEU A 19 -6.04 -18.90 0.75
N THR A 20 -6.64 -19.47 -0.30
CA THR A 20 -8.08 -19.38 -0.57
C THR A 20 -8.88 -19.84 0.65
N GLY A 21 -8.58 -21.03 1.18
CA GLY A 21 -9.28 -21.57 2.35
C GLY A 21 -9.11 -20.74 3.63
N LEU A 22 -8.01 -19.98 3.79
CA LEU A 22 -7.85 -19.05 4.91
C LEU A 22 -8.63 -17.75 4.70
N ILE A 23 -8.65 -17.23 3.48
CA ILE A 23 -9.41 -16.02 3.12
C ILE A 23 -10.91 -16.29 3.29
N GLU A 24 -11.39 -17.43 2.81
CA GLU A 24 -12.81 -17.81 2.84
C GLU A 24 -13.36 -18.04 4.26
N GLN A 25 -12.48 -18.22 5.26
CA GLN A 25 -12.90 -18.24 6.67
C GLN A 25 -13.31 -16.86 7.21
N ASP A 26 -12.97 -15.77 6.51
CA ASP A 26 -13.48 -14.42 6.77
C ASP A 26 -14.32 -13.96 5.57
N PRO A 27 -15.66 -14.11 5.61
CA PRO A 27 -16.54 -13.75 4.50
C PRO A 27 -16.41 -12.28 4.07
N GLY A 28 -16.11 -11.37 5.01
CA GLY A 28 -15.89 -9.96 4.70
C GLY A 28 -14.60 -9.75 3.90
N LEU A 29 -13.53 -10.48 4.24
CA LEU A 29 -12.29 -10.45 3.47
C LEU A 29 -12.45 -11.06 2.08
N ALA A 30 -13.12 -12.21 1.99
CA ALA A 30 -13.39 -12.89 0.72
C ALA A 30 -14.24 -12.01 -0.22
N ALA A 31 -15.33 -11.44 0.28
CA ALA A 31 -16.20 -10.53 -0.48
C ALA A 31 -15.42 -9.30 -0.97
N ARG A 32 -14.52 -8.74 -0.16
CA ARG A 32 -13.66 -7.62 -0.58
C ARG A 32 -12.68 -8.01 -1.67
N ILE A 33 -12.04 -9.16 -1.59
CA ILE A 33 -11.12 -9.62 -2.64
C ILE A 33 -11.87 -9.85 -3.95
N VAL A 34 -13.05 -10.47 -3.91
CA VAL A 34 -13.90 -10.68 -5.08
C VAL A 34 -14.36 -9.32 -5.65
N GLY A 35 -14.81 -8.40 -4.80
CA GLY A 35 -15.19 -7.04 -5.19
C GLY A 35 -14.05 -6.27 -5.85
N ILE A 36 -12.83 -6.35 -5.29
CA ILE A 36 -11.63 -5.77 -5.91
C ILE A 36 -11.38 -6.42 -7.28
N ALA A 37 -11.45 -7.74 -7.40
CA ALA A 37 -11.27 -8.43 -8.69
C ALA A 37 -12.32 -8.04 -9.74
N ASN A 38 -13.53 -7.70 -9.32
CA ASN A 38 -14.61 -7.21 -10.17
C ASN A 38 -14.64 -5.69 -10.35
N SER A 39 -13.75 -4.94 -9.69
CA SER A 39 -13.69 -3.49 -9.84
C SER A 39 -13.39 -3.11 -11.29
N ALA A 40 -13.88 -1.95 -11.74
CA ALA A 40 -13.68 -1.48 -13.12
C ALA A 40 -12.19 -1.45 -13.56
N TYR A 41 -11.25 -1.38 -12.61
CA TYR A 41 -9.82 -1.48 -12.87
C TYR A 41 -9.37 -2.89 -13.29
N PHE A 42 -9.87 -3.92 -12.61
CA PHE A 42 -9.44 -5.30 -12.79
C PHE A 42 -10.40 -6.15 -13.63
N ALA A 43 -11.66 -5.75 -13.71
CA ALA A 43 -12.72 -6.50 -14.36
C ALA A 43 -12.36 -6.83 -15.82
N ARG A 44 -12.49 -8.11 -16.16
CA ARG A 44 -12.45 -8.61 -17.54
C ARG A 44 -13.88 -8.92 -17.98
N GLN A 45 -14.08 -9.34 -19.24
CA GLN A 45 -15.39 -9.68 -19.84
C GLN A 45 -16.28 -10.65 -19.03
N ARG A 46 -15.79 -11.26 -17.94
CA ARG A 46 -16.52 -12.25 -17.14
C ARG A 46 -16.36 -11.95 -15.65
N GLU A 47 -17.49 -11.89 -14.95
CA GLU A 47 -17.59 -11.66 -13.52
C GLU A 47 -16.96 -12.80 -12.70
N ILE A 48 -16.30 -12.43 -11.60
CA ILE A 48 -15.64 -13.33 -10.66
C ILE A 48 -16.54 -13.54 -9.45
N HIS A 49 -16.70 -14.79 -9.00
CA HIS A 49 -17.57 -15.12 -7.86
C HIS A 49 -16.83 -15.78 -6.68
N GLN A 50 -15.55 -16.13 -6.86
CA GLN A 50 -14.77 -16.87 -5.86
C GLN A 50 -13.31 -16.40 -5.81
N VAL A 51 -12.66 -16.57 -4.66
CA VAL A 51 -11.30 -16.08 -4.40
C VAL A 51 -10.27 -16.79 -5.28
N GLU A 52 -10.45 -18.09 -5.55
CA GLU A 52 -9.56 -18.84 -6.45
C GLU A 52 -9.54 -18.26 -7.87
N ASP A 53 -10.69 -17.83 -8.39
CA ASP A 53 -10.80 -17.19 -9.70
C ASP A 53 -10.15 -15.79 -9.70
N ALA A 54 -10.28 -15.05 -8.58
CA ALA A 54 -9.57 -13.78 -8.40
C ALA A 54 -8.06 -13.98 -8.47
N ILE A 55 -7.52 -15.04 -7.84
CA ILE A 55 -6.09 -15.39 -7.87
C ILE A 55 -5.66 -15.80 -9.28
N THR A 56 -6.37 -16.74 -9.91
CA THR A 56 -5.87 -17.43 -11.12
C THR A 56 -6.15 -16.68 -12.42
N ARG A 57 -7.17 -15.81 -12.46
CA ARG A 57 -7.68 -15.24 -13.72
C ARG A 57 -7.52 -13.73 -13.84
N VAL A 58 -7.38 -13.02 -12.72
CA VAL A 58 -7.45 -11.55 -12.67
C VAL A 58 -6.26 -10.95 -11.93
N LEU A 59 -6.17 -11.13 -10.62
CA LEU A 59 -5.25 -10.40 -9.75
C LEU A 59 -3.86 -11.06 -9.66
N GLY A 60 -3.80 -12.39 -9.70
CA GLY A 60 -2.58 -13.12 -9.38
C GLY A 60 -2.39 -13.33 -7.88
N LEU A 61 -1.54 -14.30 -7.54
CA LEU A 61 -1.30 -14.73 -6.15
C LEU A 61 -0.74 -13.60 -5.29
N ASN A 62 0.26 -12.87 -5.77
CA ASN A 62 0.96 -11.86 -4.96
C ASN A 62 0.08 -10.66 -4.60
N ILE A 63 -0.81 -10.24 -5.51
CA ILE A 63 -1.76 -9.14 -5.25
C ILE A 63 -2.80 -9.59 -4.22
N VAL A 64 -3.44 -10.75 -4.41
CA VAL A 64 -4.43 -11.27 -3.45
C VAL A 64 -3.81 -11.48 -2.08
N ARG A 65 -2.60 -12.04 -2.05
CA ARG A 65 -1.79 -12.22 -0.85
C ARG A 65 -1.56 -10.88 -0.13
N GLY A 66 -1.09 -9.87 -0.84
CA GLY A 66 -0.85 -8.54 -0.28
C GLY A 66 -2.12 -7.87 0.23
N LEU A 67 -3.20 -7.92 -0.55
CA LEU A 67 -4.52 -7.39 -0.17
C LEU A 67 -5.05 -8.07 1.09
N ALA A 68 -4.98 -9.41 1.13
CA ALA A 68 -5.44 -10.19 2.29
C ALA A 68 -4.74 -9.76 3.57
N ILE A 69 -3.40 -9.60 3.53
CA ILE A 69 -2.65 -9.09 4.68
C ILE A 69 -3.03 -7.64 4.97
N GLY A 70 -2.92 -6.73 3.99
CA GLY A 70 -3.09 -5.30 4.21
C GLY A 70 -4.46 -4.97 4.81
N ILE A 71 -5.52 -5.62 4.32
CA ILE A 71 -6.88 -5.50 4.86
C ILE A 71 -6.98 -6.11 6.26
N ALA A 72 -6.40 -7.30 6.48
CA ALA A 72 -6.43 -7.92 7.81
C ALA A 72 -5.66 -7.10 8.87
N LEU A 73 -4.58 -6.44 8.46
CA LEU A 73 -3.76 -5.59 9.32
C LEU A 73 -4.43 -4.26 9.67
N SER A 74 -5.28 -3.73 8.80
CA SER A 74 -5.99 -2.47 9.05
C SER A 74 -7.24 -2.63 9.91
N LYS A 75 -7.91 -3.80 9.85
CA LYS A 75 -9.15 -4.12 10.57
C LYS A 75 -9.17 -3.75 12.08
N PRO A 76 -8.09 -3.90 12.85
CA PRO A 76 -8.10 -3.53 14.28
C PRO A 76 -8.16 -2.03 14.57
N PHE A 77 -7.89 -1.17 13.58
CA PHE A 77 -7.79 0.28 13.79
C PHE A 77 -9.12 0.95 13.49
N ASP A 78 -9.78 1.45 14.53
CA ASP A 78 -10.91 2.38 14.41
C ASP A 78 -10.39 3.81 14.26
N VAL A 79 -10.68 4.44 13.12
CA VAL A 79 -10.27 5.81 12.78
C VAL A 79 -11.44 6.80 12.77
N SER A 80 -12.67 6.33 13.08
CA SER A 80 -13.88 7.17 13.03
C SER A 80 -13.88 8.33 14.02
N ALA A 81 -13.06 8.23 15.07
CA ALA A 81 -12.88 9.27 16.08
C ALA A 81 -12.05 10.47 15.60
N CYS A 82 -11.48 10.43 14.39
CA CYS A 82 -10.71 11.52 13.78
C CYS A 82 -11.34 11.94 12.43
N PRO A 83 -12.30 12.88 12.42
CA PRO A 83 -13.01 13.28 11.21
C PRO A 83 -12.12 13.90 10.14
N GLU A 84 -11.00 14.52 10.53
CA GLU A 84 -10.00 15.08 9.61
C GLU A 84 -9.20 14.00 8.87
N PHE A 85 -9.29 12.73 9.28
CA PHE A 85 -8.61 11.63 8.61
C PHE A 85 -9.42 11.12 7.41
N GLU A 86 -8.93 11.41 6.20
CA GLU A 86 -9.51 10.93 4.95
C GLU A 86 -9.12 9.46 4.67
N ILE A 87 -9.93 8.51 5.16
CA ILE A 87 -9.66 7.07 4.98
C ILE A 87 -9.58 6.66 3.50
N SER A 88 -10.37 7.27 2.63
CA SER A 88 -10.32 7.02 1.18
C SER A 88 -8.98 7.48 0.59
N ARG A 89 -8.47 8.65 0.98
CA ARG A 89 -7.13 9.12 0.56
C ARG A 89 -6.04 8.19 1.07
N TYR A 90 -6.14 7.70 2.31
CA TYR A 90 -5.21 6.70 2.85
C TYR A 90 -5.14 5.45 1.99
N TRP A 91 -6.29 4.87 1.63
CA TRP A 91 -6.35 3.66 0.81
C TRP A 91 -5.94 3.89 -0.63
N TYR A 92 -6.25 5.06 -1.18
CA TYR A 92 -5.79 5.45 -2.51
C TYR A 92 -4.26 5.43 -2.55
N ARG A 93 -3.61 6.14 -1.61
CA ARG A 93 -2.14 6.18 -1.52
C ARG A 93 -1.55 4.79 -1.35
N ALA A 94 -2.10 3.99 -0.45
CA ALA A 94 -1.67 2.62 -0.20
C ALA A 94 -1.76 1.74 -1.47
N PHE A 95 -2.91 1.76 -2.13
CA PHE A 95 -3.17 0.92 -3.29
C PHE A 95 -2.38 1.38 -4.53
N VAL A 96 -2.34 2.67 -4.83
CA VAL A 96 -1.59 3.19 -5.98
C VAL A 96 -0.09 2.96 -5.80
N SER A 97 0.45 3.17 -4.61
CA SER A 97 1.85 2.86 -4.30
C SER A 97 2.17 1.38 -4.53
N ALA A 98 1.30 0.48 -4.09
CA ALA A 98 1.44 -0.96 -4.26
C ALA A 98 1.45 -1.36 -5.74
N ASN A 99 0.54 -0.80 -6.55
CA ASN A 99 0.45 -1.11 -7.98
C ASN A 99 1.63 -0.57 -8.76
N LEU A 100 2.05 0.67 -8.50
CA LEU A 100 3.23 1.26 -9.14
C LEU A 100 4.49 0.45 -8.79
N ALA A 101 4.71 0.14 -7.51
CA ALA A 101 5.87 -0.64 -7.07
C ALA A 101 5.87 -2.04 -7.69
N ASN A 102 4.71 -2.70 -7.75
CA ASN A 102 4.57 -4.00 -8.39
C ASN A 102 4.80 -3.95 -9.91
N ALA A 103 4.37 -2.88 -10.59
CA ALA A 103 4.61 -2.69 -12.02
C ALA A 103 6.09 -2.44 -12.35
N LEU A 104 6.82 -1.77 -11.46
CA LEU A 104 8.26 -1.51 -11.62
C LEU A 104 9.13 -2.72 -11.30
N GLY A 105 8.70 -3.56 -10.35
CA GLY A 105 9.46 -4.73 -9.87
C GLY A 105 10.09 -5.61 -10.95
N PRO A 106 9.37 -6.01 -12.02
CA PRO A 106 9.92 -6.76 -13.16
C PRO A 106 11.16 -6.16 -13.82
N HIS A 107 11.31 -4.83 -13.76
CA HIS A 107 12.36 -4.07 -14.47
C HIS A 107 13.54 -3.67 -13.58
N LEU A 108 13.48 -4.02 -12.29
CA LEU A 108 14.51 -3.72 -11.30
C LEU A 108 15.40 -4.95 -11.05
N GLU A 109 16.69 -4.74 -10.76
CA GLU A 109 17.59 -5.80 -10.30
C GLU A 109 17.41 -6.08 -8.80
N LEU A 110 16.23 -6.60 -8.45
CA LEU A 110 15.89 -7.06 -7.11
C LEU A 110 15.93 -8.58 -7.01
N GLU A 111 16.40 -9.07 -5.86
CA GLU A 111 16.21 -10.45 -5.41
C GLU A 111 14.72 -10.83 -5.47
N THR A 112 14.41 -12.09 -5.79
CA THR A 112 13.04 -12.57 -6.02
C THR A 112 12.11 -12.27 -4.84
N ASP A 113 12.57 -12.52 -3.61
CA ASP A 113 11.78 -12.29 -2.39
C ASP A 113 11.46 -10.79 -2.18
N LEU A 114 12.41 -9.89 -2.50
CA LEU A 114 12.18 -8.45 -2.43
C LEU A 114 11.21 -7.98 -3.50
N ARG A 115 11.33 -8.50 -4.73
CA ARG A 115 10.42 -8.19 -5.84
C ARG A 115 8.98 -8.60 -5.51
N GLU A 116 8.80 -9.81 -4.99
CA GLU A 116 7.48 -10.30 -4.55
C GLU A 116 6.90 -9.52 -3.37
N CYS A 117 7.77 -8.92 -2.54
CA CYS A 117 7.36 -8.10 -1.41
C CYS A 117 6.90 -6.68 -1.79
N LEU A 118 7.26 -6.16 -2.98
CA LEU A 118 7.00 -4.76 -3.36
C LEU A 118 5.53 -4.36 -3.25
N PHE A 119 4.61 -5.20 -3.72
CA PHE A 119 3.18 -4.92 -3.62
C PHE A 119 2.73 -4.78 -2.16
N LEU A 120 3.09 -5.74 -1.30
CA LEU A 120 2.74 -5.70 0.11
C LEU A 120 3.38 -4.50 0.81
N ALA A 121 4.66 -4.25 0.58
CA ALA A 121 5.39 -3.13 1.15
C ALA A 121 4.77 -1.79 0.74
N GLY A 122 4.40 -1.63 -0.53
CA GLY A 122 3.65 -0.46 -1.02
C GLY A 122 2.27 -0.32 -0.38
N LEU A 123 1.55 -1.42 -0.18
CA LEU A 123 0.20 -1.39 0.40
C LEU A 123 0.19 -1.00 1.88
N VAL A 124 1.24 -1.34 2.63
CA VAL A 124 1.26 -1.13 4.10
C VAL A 124 2.33 -0.13 4.55
N HIS A 125 2.98 0.59 3.62
CA HIS A 125 4.06 1.54 3.94
C HIS A 125 3.62 2.63 4.94
N ASN A 126 2.35 3.05 4.86
CA ASN A 126 1.73 4.08 5.70
C ASN A 126 0.93 3.52 6.88
N LEU A 127 1.04 2.23 7.21
CA LEU A 127 0.29 1.56 8.28
C LEU A 127 0.34 2.29 9.63
N GLY A 128 1.45 2.94 9.94
CA GLY A 128 1.59 3.69 11.19
C GLY A 128 0.67 4.89 11.30
N GLN A 129 0.16 5.44 10.19
CA GLN A 129 -0.83 6.51 10.23
C GLN A 129 -2.15 6.01 10.83
N LEU A 130 -2.60 4.79 10.46
CA LEU A 130 -3.77 4.16 11.10
C LEU A 130 -3.54 3.95 12.59
N VAL A 131 -2.33 3.53 12.98
CA VAL A 131 -1.94 3.35 14.39
C VAL A 131 -2.07 4.68 15.15
N LEU A 132 -1.51 5.76 14.62
CA LEU A 132 -1.54 7.07 15.27
C LEU A 132 -2.96 7.64 15.36
N VAL A 133 -3.74 7.54 14.28
CA VAL A 133 -5.12 8.04 14.23
C VAL A 133 -6.01 7.27 15.21
N HIS A 134 -5.86 5.94 15.29
CA HIS A 134 -6.60 5.12 16.23
C HIS A 134 -6.22 5.40 17.69
N ALA A 135 -4.91 5.50 17.97
CA ALA A 135 -4.42 5.65 19.34
C ALA A 135 -4.56 7.08 19.89
N PHE A 136 -4.49 8.09 19.01
CA PHE A 136 -4.43 9.51 19.39
C PHE A 136 -5.31 10.39 18.47
N PRO A 137 -6.62 10.11 18.35
CA PRO A 137 -7.47 10.75 17.34
C PRO A 137 -7.54 12.28 17.44
N SER A 138 -7.63 12.83 18.67
CA SER A 138 -7.67 14.29 18.87
C SER A 138 -6.36 14.99 18.51
N ARG A 139 -5.21 14.38 18.83
CA ARG A 139 -3.89 14.92 18.49
C ARG A 139 -3.61 14.82 16.99
N MET A 140 -4.03 13.72 16.35
CA MET A 140 -3.94 13.59 14.91
C MET A 140 -4.86 14.58 14.18
N ALA A 141 -6.05 14.87 14.72
CA ALA A 141 -6.90 15.95 14.22
C ALA A 141 -6.16 17.30 14.25
N ASP A 142 -5.45 17.62 15.33
CA ASP A 142 -4.61 18.82 15.40
C ASP A 142 -3.49 18.82 14.34
N VAL A 143 -2.81 17.69 14.15
CA VAL A 143 -1.79 17.53 13.10
C VAL A 143 -2.36 17.80 11.71
N PHE A 144 -3.52 17.22 11.38
CA PHE A 144 -4.15 17.42 10.08
C PHE A 144 -4.62 18.86 9.87
N ARG A 145 -5.19 19.51 10.89
CA ARG A 145 -5.55 20.94 10.83
C ARG A 145 -4.32 21.83 10.60
N GLN A 146 -3.20 21.53 11.26
CA GLN A 146 -1.94 22.26 11.04
C GLN A 146 -1.37 22.04 9.64
N LYS A 147 -1.44 20.81 9.12
CA LYS A 147 -1.02 20.49 7.75
C LYS A 147 -1.87 21.22 6.71
N GLN A 148 -3.18 21.30 6.94
CA GLN A 148 -4.08 22.05 6.07
C GLN A 148 -3.76 23.55 6.07
N ALA A 149 -3.46 24.12 7.24
CA ALA A 149 -3.05 25.52 7.37
C ALA A 149 -1.65 25.80 6.79
N ASN A 150 -0.75 24.79 6.79
CA ASN A 150 0.64 24.90 6.33
C ASN A 150 0.98 23.79 5.32
N PRO A 151 0.49 23.86 4.07
CA PRO A 151 0.70 22.79 3.08
C PRO A 151 2.17 22.45 2.79
N GLY A 152 3.09 23.41 2.98
CA GLY A 152 4.52 23.19 2.80
C GLY A 152 5.22 22.42 3.93
N GLU A 153 4.59 22.26 5.09
CA GLU A 153 5.20 21.55 6.22
C GLU A 153 5.03 20.03 6.09
N SER A 154 6.08 19.27 6.41
CA SER A 154 6.01 17.80 6.36
C SER A 154 5.09 17.25 7.43
N LEU A 155 4.25 16.28 7.08
CA LEU A 155 3.37 15.60 8.03
C LEU A 155 4.18 14.98 9.18
N LEU A 156 5.32 14.35 8.87
CA LEU A 156 6.23 13.75 9.86
C LEU A 156 6.75 14.78 10.87
N THR A 157 6.99 16.02 10.43
CA THR A 157 7.45 17.10 11.31
C THR A 157 6.34 17.48 12.30
N LEU A 158 5.12 17.66 11.79
CA LEU A 158 3.95 17.97 12.62
C LEU A 158 3.62 16.85 13.60
N GLU A 159 3.66 15.60 13.16
CA GLU A 159 3.51 14.42 14.03
C GLU A 159 4.57 14.40 15.13
N SER A 160 5.84 14.64 14.78
CA SER A 160 6.92 14.69 15.78
C SER A 160 6.71 15.82 16.78
N GLN A 161 6.24 16.99 16.36
CA GLN A 161 5.99 18.13 17.25
C GLN A 161 4.80 17.87 18.19
N VAL A 162 3.70 17.36 17.64
CA VAL A 162 2.45 17.19 18.39
C VAL A 162 2.45 15.89 19.20
N LEU A 163 2.99 14.80 18.67
CA LEU A 163 2.95 13.45 19.25
C LEU A 163 4.26 12.98 19.89
N ALA A 164 5.40 13.64 19.61
CA ALA A 164 6.75 13.14 19.91
C ALA A 164 7.05 11.76 19.27
N MET A 165 6.30 11.41 18.23
CA MET A 165 6.43 10.16 17.49
C MET A 165 5.87 10.37 16.07
N THR A 166 6.48 9.70 15.09
CA THR A 166 6.01 9.72 13.70
C THR A 166 5.29 8.43 13.31
N GLU A 167 4.54 8.49 12.20
CA GLU A 167 3.89 7.34 11.59
C GLU A 167 4.90 6.23 11.21
N MET A 168 6.15 6.58 10.89
CA MET A 168 7.21 5.61 10.61
C MET A 168 7.53 4.81 11.86
N GLN A 169 7.74 5.50 12.99
CA GLN A 169 8.08 4.85 14.26
C GLN A 169 6.94 3.96 14.76
N ALA A 170 5.70 4.46 14.71
CA ALA A 170 4.51 3.70 15.09
C ALA A 170 4.32 2.46 14.19
N GLY A 171 4.44 2.63 12.87
CA GLY A 171 4.33 1.55 11.90
C GLY A 171 5.43 0.50 12.03
N THR A 172 6.68 0.92 12.26
CA THR A 172 7.79 -0.01 12.51
C THR A 172 7.59 -0.80 13.80
N LEU A 173 7.11 -0.16 14.87
CA LEU A 173 6.84 -0.81 16.14
C LEU A 173 5.77 -1.90 15.99
N ILE A 174 4.64 -1.58 15.34
CA ILE A 174 3.58 -2.56 15.14
C ILE A 174 4.01 -3.66 14.16
N GLY A 175 4.73 -3.29 13.09
CA GLY A 175 5.24 -4.24 12.11
C GLY A 175 6.20 -5.26 12.72
N LYS A 176 7.12 -4.80 13.59
CA LYS A 176 8.00 -5.70 14.36
C LYS A 176 7.23 -6.57 15.34
N ARG A 177 6.23 -6.01 16.05
CA ARG A 177 5.38 -6.75 16.99
C ARG A 177 4.58 -7.86 16.29
N TRP A 178 4.11 -7.59 15.08
CA TRP A 178 3.38 -8.55 14.25
C TRP A 178 4.28 -9.47 13.44
N LYS A 179 5.62 -9.31 13.53
CA LYS A 179 6.60 -10.11 12.78
C LYS A 179 6.39 -10.04 11.27
N LEU A 180 6.08 -8.84 10.75
CA LEU A 180 6.01 -8.61 9.32
C LEU A 180 7.37 -8.89 8.65
N PRO A 181 7.38 -9.26 7.36
CA PRO A 181 8.61 -9.45 6.61
C PRO A 181 9.56 -8.25 6.73
N ARG A 182 10.87 -8.52 6.71
CA ARG A 182 11.87 -7.46 6.87
C ARG A 182 11.75 -6.39 5.79
N CYS A 183 11.50 -6.77 4.54
CA CYS A 183 11.23 -5.83 3.45
C CYS A 183 10.15 -4.81 3.83
N VAL A 184 8.98 -5.26 4.34
CA VAL A 184 7.90 -4.38 4.80
C VAL A 184 8.35 -3.47 5.94
N THR A 185 8.95 -4.03 6.99
CA THR A 185 9.37 -3.22 8.16
C THR A 185 10.46 -2.20 7.81
N HIS A 186 11.37 -2.52 6.88
CA HIS A 186 12.39 -1.60 6.40
C HIS A 186 11.78 -0.50 5.55
N THR A 187 10.83 -0.83 4.66
CA THR A 187 10.09 0.17 3.88
C THR A 187 9.35 1.14 4.80
N ILE A 188 8.65 0.66 5.83
CA ILE A 188 7.97 1.54 6.78
C ILE A 188 8.99 2.44 7.51
N GLN A 189 10.12 1.87 7.94
CA GLN A 189 11.09 2.57 8.78
C GLN A 189 11.94 3.61 8.01
N TYR A 190 12.32 3.31 6.76
CA TYR A 190 13.41 3.99 6.06
C TYR A 190 12.99 4.65 4.74
N ARG A 191 11.71 4.66 4.36
CA ARG A 191 11.24 5.29 3.10
C ARG A 191 11.57 6.78 2.94
N HIS A 192 11.89 7.49 4.02
CA HIS A 192 12.31 8.90 4.00
C HIS A 192 13.81 9.07 4.28
N GLU A 193 14.58 7.98 4.35
CA GLU A 193 16.02 8.00 4.62
C GLU A 193 16.81 8.07 3.29
N PRO A 194 17.43 9.21 2.94
CA PRO A 194 18.10 9.39 1.65
C PRO A 194 19.41 8.58 1.52
N ASN A 195 20.02 8.18 2.64
CA ASN A 195 21.31 7.49 2.66
C ASN A 195 21.18 6.02 3.09
N LEU A 196 20.01 5.40 2.88
CA LEU A 196 19.85 3.98 3.17
C LEU A 196 20.76 3.18 2.23
N ALA A 197 21.59 2.30 2.80
CA ALA A 197 22.46 1.43 2.03
C ALA A 197 22.18 -0.05 2.35
N GLY A 198 22.37 -0.91 1.36
CA GLY A 198 22.39 -2.37 1.52
C GLY A 198 21.20 -3.08 0.91
N ARG A 199 20.96 -4.33 1.34
CA ARG A 199 20.04 -5.27 0.66
C ARG A 199 18.65 -4.71 0.34
N TYR A 200 18.08 -3.87 1.20
CA TYR A 200 16.72 -3.36 1.05
C TYR A 200 16.63 -2.01 0.33
N GLU A 201 17.76 -1.37 0.02
CA GLU A 201 17.84 0.00 -0.49
C GLU A 201 16.91 0.25 -1.69
N LEU A 202 17.12 -0.48 -2.79
CA LEU A 202 16.34 -0.30 -4.01
C LEU A 202 14.84 -0.58 -3.80
N ALA A 203 14.49 -1.57 -2.98
CA ALA A 203 13.08 -1.88 -2.68
C ALA A 203 12.41 -0.77 -1.84
N VAL A 204 13.13 -0.21 -0.86
CA VAL A 204 12.63 0.90 -0.04
C VAL A 204 12.50 2.17 -0.87
N GLN A 205 13.51 2.50 -1.68
CA GLN A 205 13.48 3.65 -2.60
C GLN A 205 12.33 3.52 -3.59
N THR A 206 12.16 2.35 -4.23
CA THR A 206 11.05 2.11 -5.16
C THR A 206 9.70 2.44 -4.52
N VAL A 207 9.42 1.92 -3.32
CA VAL A 207 8.15 2.22 -2.64
C VAL A 207 8.05 3.69 -2.23
N ALA A 208 9.14 4.33 -1.81
CA ALA A 208 9.16 5.75 -1.48
C ALA A 208 8.82 6.63 -2.70
N ILE A 209 9.40 6.33 -3.86
CA ILE A 209 9.12 7.00 -5.14
C ILE A 209 7.65 6.79 -5.52
N CYS A 210 7.17 5.55 -5.49
CA CYS A 210 5.77 5.25 -5.79
C CYS A 210 4.78 5.93 -4.82
N SER A 211 5.13 6.07 -3.54
CA SER A 211 4.33 6.78 -2.55
C SER A 211 4.22 8.28 -2.84
N ARG A 212 5.33 8.91 -3.23
CA ARG A 212 5.33 10.31 -3.69
C ARG A 212 4.52 10.48 -4.98
N ALA A 213 4.68 9.57 -5.94
CA ALA A 213 3.93 9.61 -7.19
C ALA A 213 2.43 9.40 -6.97
N ALA A 214 2.03 8.52 -6.03
CA ALA A 214 0.64 8.33 -5.63
C ALA A 214 0.05 9.58 -4.98
N GLU A 215 0.83 10.29 -4.15
CA GLU A 215 0.40 11.57 -3.58
C GLU A 215 0.17 12.62 -4.67
N ALA A 216 1.14 12.79 -5.57
CA ALA A 216 1.04 13.72 -6.67
C ALA A 216 -0.15 13.38 -7.59
N LEU A 217 -0.38 12.09 -7.87
CA LEU A 217 -1.52 11.65 -8.69
C LEU A 217 -2.86 11.95 -8.01
N TYR A 218 -2.94 11.86 -6.69
CA TYR A 218 -4.15 12.20 -5.96
C TYR A 218 -4.45 13.71 -5.99
N ASP A 219 -3.41 14.53 -5.81
CA ASP A 219 -3.52 15.99 -5.70
C ASP A 219 -3.68 16.67 -7.08
N ASP A 220 -2.85 16.29 -8.06
CA ASP A 220 -2.88 16.80 -9.43
C ASP A 220 -2.42 15.70 -10.41
N PRO A 221 -3.38 14.97 -11.03
CA PRO A 221 -3.07 13.89 -11.93
C PRO A 221 -2.18 14.27 -13.11
N ASP A 222 -2.19 15.53 -13.56
CA ASP A 222 -1.40 15.98 -14.72
C ASP A 222 0.06 16.23 -14.36
N GLN A 223 0.35 16.57 -13.10
CA GLN A 223 1.72 16.83 -12.61
C GLN A 223 2.43 15.59 -12.07
N ALA A 224 1.70 14.50 -11.82
CA ALA A 224 2.29 13.27 -11.29
C ALA A 224 3.30 12.67 -12.28
N GLN A 225 4.53 12.39 -11.86
CA GLN A 225 5.51 11.78 -12.76
C GLN A 225 6.48 10.90 -11.98
N LEU A 226 7.06 9.94 -12.69
CA LEU A 226 8.20 9.16 -12.24
C LEU A 226 9.39 9.60 -13.08
N GLN A 227 10.50 9.96 -12.45
CA GLN A 227 11.73 10.31 -13.16
C GLN A 227 12.73 9.17 -13.00
N LEU A 228 13.47 8.85 -14.06
CA LEU A 228 14.49 7.81 -13.98
C LEU A 228 15.56 8.14 -12.92
N ASP A 229 15.91 9.42 -12.80
CA ASP A 229 16.85 9.94 -11.80
C ASP A 229 16.43 9.67 -10.34
N ASP A 230 15.13 9.46 -10.07
CA ASP A 230 14.65 9.11 -8.74
C ASP A 230 15.20 7.75 -8.25
N PHE A 231 15.58 6.86 -9.17
CA PHE A 231 16.11 5.52 -8.87
C PHE A 231 17.64 5.49 -8.73
N GLY A 232 18.31 6.65 -8.85
CA GLY A 232 19.77 6.77 -8.74
C GLY A 232 20.54 5.88 -9.72
N ASP A 233 21.73 5.44 -9.32
CA ASP A 233 22.62 4.61 -10.14
C ASP A 233 22.31 3.10 -10.05
N HIS A 234 21.14 2.72 -9.53
CA HIS A 234 20.80 1.31 -9.36
C HIS A 234 20.63 0.63 -10.73
N PRO A 235 21.28 -0.54 -10.94
CA PRO A 235 21.15 -1.23 -12.21
C PRO A 235 19.70 -1.70 -12.41
N SER A 236 19.13 -1.30 -13.54
CA SER A 236 17.75 -1.58 -13.90
C SER A 236 17.60 -1.55 -15.42
N ALA A 237 16.56 -2.21 -15.91
CA ALA A 237 16.13 -2.12 -17.30
C ALA A 237 15.11 -0.99 -17.50
N LEU A 238 14.98 -0.07 -16.53
CA LEU A 238 14.03 1.04 -16.60
C LEU A 238 14.49 2.05 -17.64
N THR A 239 13.53 2.52 -18.44
CA THR A 239 13.68 3.67 -19.31
C THR A 239 12.63 4.72 -18.92
N GLN A 240 12.88 5.99 -19.24
CA GLN A 240 11.88 7.04 -19.00
C GLN A 240 10.56 6.75 -19.73
N GLU A 241 10.62 6.20 -20.94
CA GLU A 241 9.44 5.77 -21.71
C GLU A 241 8.58 4.75 -20.95
N MET A 242 9.21 3.76 -20.29
CA MET A 242 8.50 2.79 -19.48
C MET A 242 7.84 3.41 -18.24
N LEU A 243 8.51 4.37 -17.60
CA LEU A 243 7.97 5.12 -16.46
C LEU A 243 6.77 5.96 -16.88
N ASP A 244 6.87 6.63 -18.03
CA ASP A 244 5.80 7.44 -18.61
C ASP A 244 4.59 6.58 -18.97
N ASP A 245 4.80 5.40 -19.55
CA ASP A 245 3.75 4.41 -19.84
C ASP A 245 3.02 3.93 -18.58
N ILE A 246 3.78 3.65 -17.51
CA ILE A 246 3.22 3.25 -16.21
C ILE A 246 2.38 4.40 -15.64
N MET A 247 2.89 5.63 -15.67
CA MET A 247 2.16 6.79 -15.16
C MET A 247 0.95 7.17 -16.02
N HIS A 248 1.03 7.02 -17.35
CA HIS A 248 -0.10 7.20 -18.24
C HIS A 248 -1.22 6.20 -17.91
N LYS A 249 -0.89 4.93 -17.70
CA LYS A 249 -1.87 3.92 -17.23
C LYS A 249 -2.42 4.27 -15.85
N ALA A 250 -1.61 4.79 -14.94
CA ALA A 250 -2.07 5.19 -13.61
C ALA A 250 -3.07 6.34 -13.68
N ARG A 251 -2.78 7.39 -14.45
CA ARG A 251 -3.70 8.51 -14.72
C ARG A 251 -5.02 8.05 -15.34
N HIS A 252 -4.94 7.20 -16.36
CA HIS A 252 -6.13 6.67 -17.03
C HIS A 252 -7.06 5.92 -16.07
N ASN A 253 -6.51 5.35 -15.00
CA ASN A 253 -7.24 4.56 -14.02
C ASN A 253 -7.54 5.31 -12.70
N ASP A 254 -7.29 6.62 -12.62
CA ASP A 254 -7.42 7.41 -11.38
C ASP A 254 -8.83 7.30 -10.77
N ALA A 255 -9.87 7.44 -11.61
CA ALA A 255 -11.25 7.33 -11.16
C ALA A 255 -11.56 5.97 -10.53
N GLN A 256 -11.03 4.89 -11.10
CA GLN A 256 -11.19 3.54 -10.59
C GLN A 256 -10.41 3.33 -9.30
N TYR A 257 -9.22 3.92 -9.17
CA TYR A 257 -8.46 3.89 -7.91
C TYR A 257 -9.22 4.60 -6.78
N ARG A 258 -9.84 5.75 -7.05
CA ARG A 258 -10.66 6.47 -6.07
C ARG A 258 -11.86 5.65 -5.60
N ALA A 259 -12.64 5.09 -6.54
CA ALA A 259 -13.78 4.24 -6.21
C ALA A 259 -13.37 3.00 -5.39
N LEU A 260 -12.25 2.37 -5.75
CA LEU A 260 -11.72 1.23 -4.99
C LEU A 260 -11.31 1.63 -3.58
N ALA A 261 -10.62 2.76 -3.43
CA ALA A 261 -10.16 3.26 -2.15
C ALA A 261 -11.31 3.61 -1.21
N GLU A 262 -12.38 4.22 -1.74
CA GLU A 262 -13.61 4.49 -1.00
C GLU A 262 -14.23 3.21 -0.46
N SER A 263 -14.43 2.20 -1.32
CA SER A 263 -14.96 0.90 -0.91
C SER A 263 -14.12 0.22 0.17
N ILE A 264 -12.79 0.19 -0.02
CA ILE A 264 -11.89 -0.44 0.95
C ILE A 264 -11.91 0.33 2.28
N GLY A 265 -12.13 1.65 2.24
CA GLY A 265 -12.25 2.53 3.40
C GLY A 265 -13.58 2.38 4.16
N THR A 266 -14.71 2.27 3.47
CA THR A 266 -16.03 2.11 4.10
C THR A 266 -16.28 0.71 4.67
N GLN A 267 -15.38 -0.25 4.38
CA GLN A 267 -15.57 -1.68 4.62
C GLN A 267 -16.76 -2.29 3.85
N GLU A 268 -17.31 -1.56 2.87
CA GLU A 268 -18.36 -2.05 1.96
C GLU A 268 -17.73 -2.53 0.64
N PRO A 269 -18.26 -3.57 -0.02
CA PRO A 269 -17.78 -3.98 -1.33
C PRO A 269 -17.96 -2.85 -2.38
N PRO A 270 -17.06 -2.73 -3.36
CA PRO A 270 -17.16 -1.69 -4.39
C PRO A 270 -18.40 -1.96 -5.25
N ALA A 271 -19.12 -0.88 -5.59
CA ALA A 271 -20.32 -0.93 -6.42
C ALA A 271 -20.02 -1.23 -7.89
#